data_AF-A0A151M5C9-F1
#
_entry.id   AF-A0A151M5C9-F1
#
_cell.length_a   1.000
_cell.length_b   1.000
_cell.length_c   1.000
_cell.angle_alpha   90.00
_cell.angle_beta   90.00
_cell.angle_gamma   90.00
#
_symmetry.space_group_name_H-M   'P 1'
#
loop_
_entity.id
_entity.type
_entity.pdbx_description
1 polymer ?
#
loop_
_entity_poly.entity_id
_entity_poly.type
_entity_poly.pdbx_seq_one_letter_code
_entity_poly.pdbx_strand_id
1 'polypeptide(L)'
;MLLLSSQGLCQELLPLPKPVLLPLVDFSLREWKVKTNETKRQEILCDLAMLADAVTAAQSHVGLECAGALLEQLYRKTSSFHLLLQTFSWQVGAGGPSCTPRTVAQSHPSTAFLAYRQLVQGKLRFLFHDLARESCAEGSPGKAPEPPSPSAGR
;
A
#
# COMPACT_ATOMS: atom_id res chain seq x y z
N MET A 1 14.60 -2.13 3.15
CA MET A 1 15.89 -1.45 3.42
C MET A 1 16.60 -0.93 2.15
N LEU A 2 16.25 -1.36 0.93
CA LEU A 2 16.96 -1.01 -0.33
C LEU A 2 16.48 0.28 -1.05
N LEU A 3 16.06 1.32 -0.33
CA LEU A 3 15.74 2.63 -0.95
C LEU A 3 16.52 3.80 -0.33
N LEU A 4 17.20 3.57 0.80
CA LEU A 4 17.97 4.59 1.50
C LEU A 4 19.46 4.58 1.08
N SER A 5 19.98 3.43 0.66
CA SER A 5 21.40 3.30 0.30
C SER A 5 21.75 3.82 -1.10
N SER A 6 20.76 4.15 -1.95
CA SER A 6 20.99 4.67 -3.30
C SER A 6 20.76 6.19 -3.43
N GLN A 7 20.17 6.85 -2.43
CA GLN A 7 20.00 8.32 -2.44
C GLN A 7 21.33 9.07 -2.32
N GLY A 8 22.37 8.44 -1.76
CA GLY A 8 23.72 9.03 -1.66
C GLY A 8 24.59 8.86 -2.91
N LEU A 9 24.11 8.16 -3.96
CA LEU A 9 24.89 7.83 -5.16
C LEU A 9 24.48 8.64 -6.40
N CYS A 10 23.28 9.22 -6.44
CA CYS A 10 22.93 10.19 -7.46
C CYS A 10 23.21 11.60 -6.94
N GLN A 11 23.72 12.48 -7.81
CA GLN A 11 23.62 13.92 -7.60
C GLN A 11 22.17 14.27 -7.22
N GLU A 12 22.00 15.18 -6.26
CA GLU A 12 20.72 15.51 -5.63
C GLU A 12 19.59 15.58 -6.67
N LEU A 13 18.52 14.80 -6.47
CA LEU A 13 17.37 14.73 -7.39
C LEU A 13 16.82 16.14 -7.62
N LEU A 14 17.10 16.74 -8.78
CA LEU A 14 16.72 18.13 -9.01
C LEU A 14 15.19 18.32 -8.97
N PRO A 15 14.71 19.48 -8.53
CA PRO A 15 13.30 19.83 -8.62
C PRO A 15 12.78 19.71 -10.07
N LEU A 16 11.57 19.18 -10.20
CA LEU A 16 10.83 19.08 -11.45
C LEU A 16 10.38 20.48 -11.91
N PRO A 17 10.45 20.79 -13.22
CA PRO A 17 9.93 22.04 -13.76
C PRO A 17 8.42 22.19 -13.57
N LYS A 18 7.69 21.07 -13.61
CA LYS A 18 6.24 21.00 -13.37
C LYS A 18 5.98 20.13 -12.14
N PRO A 19 5.27 20.63 -11.12
CA PRO A 19 4.86 19.82 -9.98
C PRO A 19 4.00 18.63 -10.41
N VAL A 20 4.22 17.47 -9.78
CA VAL A 20 3.39 16.28 -9.94
C VAL A 20 2.43 16.14 -8.78
N LEU A 21 1.27 15.54 -9.01
CA LEU A 21 0.32 15.22 -7.93
C LEU A 21 0.71 13.88 -7.31
N LEU A 22 0.99 13.89 -6.02
CA LEU A 22 1.25 12.68 -5.24
C LEU A 22 0.08 12.38 -4.29
N PRO A 23 -0.15 11.09 -3.97
CA PRO A 23 -1.09 10.75 -2.91
C PRO A 23 -0.57 11.31 -1.59
N LEU A 24 -1.44 11.98 -0.84
CA LEU A 24 -1.18 12.33 0.54
C LEU A 24 -1.37 11.08 1.40
N VAL A 25 -0.25 10.40 1.68
CA VAL A 25 -0.27 9.16 2.47
C VAL A 25 -0.27 9.51 3.95
N ASP A 26 -1.44 9.92 4.45
CA ASP A 26 -1.73 9.98 5.88
C ASP A 26 -2.11 8.58 6.41
N PHE A 27 -1.58 8.23 7.58
CA PHE A 27 -1.91 6.97 8.24
C PHE A 27 -2.31 7.20 9.68
N SER A 28 -3.59 6.96 9.96
CA SER A 28 -4.15 6.96 11.31
C SER A 28 -4.55 5.54 11.68
N LEU A 29 -3.84 4.94 12.64
CA LEU A 29 -4.19 3.60 13.12
C LEU A 29 -5.61 3.54 13.70
N ARG A 30 -6.10 4.66 14.26
CA ARG A 30 -7.47 4.78 14.77
C ARG A 30 -8.49 4.62 13.65
N GLU A 31 -8.32 5.37 12.57
CA GLU A 31 -9.21 5.29 11.40
C GLU A 31 -9.06 3.94 10.68
N TRP A 32 -7.83 3.42 10.64
CA TRP A 32 -7.55 2.14 9.98
C TRP A 32 -8.34 0.98 10.60
N LYS A 33 -8.42 0.92 11.92
CA LYS A 33 -9.06 -0.20 12.65
C LYS A 33 -10.56 -0.35 12.36
N VAL A 34 -11.25 0.74 12.00
CA VAL A 34 -12.71 0.71 11.77
C VAL A 34 -13.08 0.45 10.31
N LYS A 35 -12.10 0.41 9.40
CA LYS A 35 -12.30 0.11 7.97
C LYS A 35 -12.30 -1.39 7.73
N THR A 36 -13.13 -1.85 6.78
CA THR A 36 -13.06 -3.22 6.26
C THR A 36 -11.77 -3.39 5.45
N ASN A 37 -11.31 -4.65 5.28
CA ASN A 37 -10.13 -4.92 4.47
C ASN A 37 -10.33 -4.56 2.99
N GLU A 38 -11.57 -4.62 2.49
CA GLU A 38 -11.88 -4.15 1.14
C GLU A 38 -11.71 -2.63 1.00
N THR A 39 -12.21 -1.84 1.96
CA THR A 39 -12.00 -0.39 1.94
C THR A 39 -10.52 -0.04 2.04
N LYS A 40 -9.77 -0.71 2.92
CA LYS A 40 -8.32 -0.55 3.06
C LYS A 40 -7.58 -0.88 1.75
N ARG A 41 -7.93 -2.00 1.11
CA ARG A 41 -7.38 -2.42 -0.19
C ARG A 41 -7.65 -1.37 -1.25
N GLN A 42 -8.88 -0.89 -1.36
CA GLN A 42 -9.25 0.11 -2.36
C GLN A 42 -8.47 1.41 -2.17
N GLU A 43 -8.37 1.92 -0.94
CA GLU A 43 -7.57 3.12 -0.64
C GLU A 43 -6.11 2.96 -1.09
N ILE A 44 -5.49 1.81 -0.80
CA ILE A 44 -4.11 1.53 -1.22
C ILE A 44 -3.99 1.45 -2.74
N LEU A 45 -4.95 0.82 -3.44
CA LEU A 45 -4.95 0.76 -4.90
C LEU A 45 -4.98 2.16 -5.52
N CYS A 46 -5.82 3.04 -4.97
CA CYS A 46 -5.90 4.44 -5.42
C CYS A 46 -4.56 5.18 -5.23
N ASP A 47 -3.95 5.04 -4.04
CA ASP A 47 -2.67 5.67 -3.73
C ASP A 47 -1.55 5.13 -4.64
N LEU A 48 -1.51 3.81 -4.89
CA LEU A 48 -0.51 3.18 -5.75
C LEU A 48 -0.65 3.61 -7.22
N ALA A 49 -1.87 3.65 -7.76
CA ALA A 49 -2.11 4.08 -9.13
C ALA A 49 -1.63 5.53 -9.33
N MET A 50 -2.03 6.44 -8.43
CA MET A 50 -1.60 7.84 -8.49
C MET A 50 -0.09 8.01 -8.35
N LEU A 51 0.54 7.24 -7.45
CA LEU A 51 1.98 7.27 -7.30
C LEU A 51 2.69 6.77 -8.57
N ALA A 52 2.19 5.73 -9.23
CA ALA A 52 2.75 5.24 -10.49
C ALA A 52 2.66 6.29 -11.61
N ASP A 53 1.52 6.99 -11.72
CA ASP A 53 1.34 8.08 -12.67
C ASP A 53 2.30 9.24 -12.40
N ALA A 54 2.47 9.62 -11.13
CA ALA A 54 3.39 10.70 -10.73
C ALA A 54 4.85 10.35 -11.02
N VAL A 55 5.25 9.10 -10.81
CA VAL A 55 6.61 8.62 -11.13
C VAL A 55 6.84 8.64 -12.65
N THR A 56 5.84 8.22 -13.42
CA THR A 56 5.89 8.27 -14.89
C THR A 56 6.02 9.71 -15.39
N ALA A 57 5.25 10.63 -14.82
CA ALA A 57 5.36 12.06 -15.12
C ALA A 57 6.74 12.62 -14.77
N ALA A 58 7.29 12.26 -13.60
CA ALA A 58 8.62 12.69 -13.18
C ALA A 58 9.74 12.18 -14.09
N GLN A 59 9.65 10.93 -14.60
CA GLN A 59 10.63 10.34 -15.50
C GLN A 59 10.82 11.16 -16.79
N SER A 60 9.76 11.79 -17.30
CA SER A 60 9.82 12.64 -18.51
C SER A 60 10.68 13.90 -18.35
N HIS A 61 11.06 14.24 -17.11
CA HIS A 61 11.78 15.46 -16.77
C HIS A 61 13.18 15.21 -16.19
N VAL A 62 13.59 13.95 -16.05
CA VAL A 62 14.88 13.58 -15.48
C VAL A 62 15.85 13.17 -16.60
N GLY A 63 16.89 13.99 -16.81
CA GLY A 63 17.92 13.74 -17.83
C GLY A 63 19.15 12.96 -17.34
N LEU A 64 19.22 12.56 -16.06
CA LEU A 64 20.36 11.85 -15.49
C LEU A 64 20.08 10.34 -15.38
N GLU A 65 21.00 9.52 -15.92
CA GLU A 65 20.94 8.05 -15.92
C GLU A 65 20.63 7.45 -14.53
N CYS A 66 21.28 7.95 -13.49
CA CYS A 66 21.11 7.46 -12.11
C CYS A 66 19.69 7.75 -11.57
N ALA A 67 19.20 8.97 -11.76
CA ALA A 67 17.89 9.39 -11.25
C ALA A 67 16.74 8.73 -12.03
N GLY A 68 16.91 8.52 -13.34
CA GLY A 68 16.00 7.71 -14.16
C GLY A 68 15.89 6.27 -13.64
N ALA A 69 17.01 5.62 -13.37
CA ALA A 69 17.04 4.26 -12.82
C ALA A 69 16.35 4.14 -11.45
N LEU A 70 16.52 5.13 -10.57
CA LEU A 70 15.82 5.17 -9.28
C LEU A 70 14.30 5.29 -9.44
N LEU A 71 13.84 6.17 -10.33
CA LEU A 71 12.42 6.34 -10.60
C LEU A 71 11.83 5.10 -11.27
N GLU A 72 12.56 4.46 -12.18
CA GLU A 72 12.14 3.18 -12.76
C GLU A 72 12.00 2.08 -11.70
N GLN A 73 12.96 1.98 -10.78
CA GLN A 73 12.87 1.03 -9.68
C GLN A 73 11.64 1.32 -8.78
N LEU A 74 11.36 2.61 -8.53
CA LEU A 74 10.18 3.03 -7.78
C LEU A 74 8.88 2.64 -8.51
N TYR A 75 8.78 2.93 -9.81
CA TYR A 75 7.65 2.54 -10.65
C TYR A 75 7.40 1.03 -10.57
N ARG A 76 8.43 0.20 -10.83
CA ARG A 76 8.31 -1.27 -10.80
C ARG A 76 7.79 -1.78 -9.46
N LYS A 77 8.28 -1.23 -8.36
CA LYS A 77 7.85 -1.60 -6.99
C LYS A 77 6.41 -1.19 -6.71
N THR A 78 6.01 0.01 -7.10
CA THR A 78 4.63 0.51 -6.96
C THR A 78 3.68 -0.35 -7.79
N SER A 79 3.99 -0.58 -9.06
CA SER A 79 3.19 -1.40 -9.97
C SER A 79 3.05 -2.85 -9.50
N SER A 80 4.10 -3.41 -8.89
CA SER A 80 4.06 -4.77 -8.32
C SER A 80 3.05 -4.89 -7.18
N PHE A 81 3.04 -3.95 -6.23
CA PHE A 81 2.03 -3.93 -5.17
C PHE A 81 0.62 -3.66 -5.70
N HIS A 82 0.50 -2.81 -6.71
CA HIS A 82 -0.79 -2.50 -7.33
C HIS A 82 -1.39 -3.76 -7.95
N LEU A 83 -0.61 -4.46 -8.77
CA LEU A 83 -1.03 -5.72 -9.40
C LEU A 83 -1.37 -6.80 -8.37
N LEU A 84 -0.54 -6.94 -7.33
CA LEU A 84 -0.78 -7.90 -6.25
C LEU A 84 -2.14 -7.66 -5.57
N LEU A 85 -2.47 -6.42 -5.26
CA LEU A 85 -3.74 -6.08 -4.62
C LEU A 85 -4.92 -6.12 -5.59
N GLN A 86 -4.73 -5.82 -6.87
CA GLN A 86 -5.78 -5.93 -7.89
C GLN A 86 -6.20 -7.38 -8.10
N THR A 87 -5.22 -8.29 -8.16
CA THR A 87 -5.45 -9.72 -8.40
C THR A 87 -5.86 -10.47 -7.13
N PHE A 88 -5.79 -9.84 -5.96
CA PHE A 88 -6.28 -10.40 -4.72
C PHE A 88 -7.79 -10.64 -4.80
N SER A 89 -8.20 -11.90 -4.77
CA SER A 89 -9.59 -12.33 -4.92
C SER A 89 -10.39 -12.02 -3.66
N TRP A 90 -10.80 -10.76 -3.50
CA TRP A 90 -11.80 -10.35 -2.53
C TRP A 90 -13.19 -10.37 -3.19
N GLN A 91 -14.23 -10.85 -2.50
CA GLN A 91 -15.59 -10.75 -3.01
C GLN A 91 -16.01 -9.28 -3.01
N VAL A 92 -15.88 -8.63 -4.16
CA VAL A 92 -16.29 -7.23 -4.36
C VAL A 92 -17.81 -7.16 -4.20
N GLY A 93 -18.27 -6.62 -3.07
CA GLY A 93 -19.66 -6.20 -2.93
C GLY A 93 -19.97 -5.13 -3.98
N ALA A 94 -21.17 -5.16 -4.57
CA ALA A 94 -21.59 -4.35 -5.73
C ALA A 94 -21.60 -2.82 -5.53
N GLY A 95 -21.03 -2.31 -4.44
CA GLY A 95 -20.80 -0.89 -4.17
C GLY A 95 -19.39 -0.69 -3.65
N GLY A 96 -18.39 -0.77 -4.53
CA GLY A 96 -17.02 -0.41 -4.19
C GLY A 96 -16.95 1.07 -3.78
N PRO A 97 -16.23 1.44 -2.70
CA PRO A 97 -16.12 2.84 -2.30
C PRO A 97 -15.43 3.67 -3.38
N SER A 98 -15.92 4.91 -3.57
CA SER A 98 -15.33 5.87 -4.50
C SER A 98 -13.85 6.09 -4.19
N CYS A 99 -13.02 5.94 -5.21
CA CYS A 99 -11.57 5.93 -5.14
C CYS A 99 -11.02 7.33 -5.47
N THR A 100 -10.99 8.21 -4.47
CA THR A 100 -10.42 9.55 -4.62
C THR A 100 -9.32 9.77 -3.57
N PRO A 101 -8.04 9.55 -3.93
CA PRO A 101 -6.93 9.89 -3.05
C PRO A 101 -6.96 11.37 -2.69
N ARG A 102 -6.58 11.69 -1.46
CA ARG A 102 -6.15 13.05 -1.13
C ARG A 102 -4.84 13.30 -1.86
N THR A 103 -4.68 14.47 -2.44
CA THR A 103 -3.53 14.78 -3.28
C THR A 103 -2.75 15.97 -2.75
N VAL A 104 -1.45 15.99 -3.07
CA VAL A 104 -0.57 17.12 -2.81
C VAL A 104 0.34 17.34 -4.02
N ALA A 105 0.43 18.59 -4.47
CA ALA A 105 1.36 18.95 -5.53
C ALA A 105 2.79 19.01 -4.98
N GLN A 106 3.72 18.33 -5.65
CA GLN A 106 5.11 18.24 -5.22
C GLN A 106 6.06 18.45 -6.39
N SER A 107 7.03 19.33 -6.20
CA SER A 107 8.05 19.62 -7.22
C SER A 107 9.28 18.74 -7.08
N HIS A 108 9.55 18.18 -5.91
CA HIS A 108 10.82 17.50 -5.67
C HIS A 108 10.65 15.96 -5.74
N PRO A 109 11.36 15.24 -6.64
CA PRO A 109 11.11 13.81 -6.89
C PRO A 109 11.29 12.91 -5.66
N SER A 110 12.13 13.31 -4.69
CA SER A 110 12.35 12.54 -3.46
C SER A 110 11.05 12.35 -2.65
N THR A 111 10.07 13.25 -2.80
CA THR A 111 8.77 13.15 -2.14
C THR A 111 7.95 11.95 -2.63
N ALA A 112 8.14 11.49 -3.87
CA ALA A 112 7.51 10.25 -4.36
C ALA A 112 8.06 9.01 -3.64
N PHE A 113 9.38 8.98 -3.36
CA PHE A 113 9.99 7.92 -2.55
C PHE A 113 9.51 7.96 -1.10
N LEU A 114 9.30 9.15 -0.54
CA LEU A 114 8.72 9.31 0.79
C LEU A 114 7.28 8.77 0.84
N ALA A 115 6.44 9.15 -0.12
CA ALA A 115 5.06 8.67 -0.23
C ALA A 115 5.02 7.13 -0.33
N TYR A 116 5.85 6.54 -1.19
CA TYR A 116 6.00 5.08 -1.27
C TYR A 116 6.39 4.45 0.06
N ARG A 117 7.40 5.02 0.74
CA ARG A 117 7.87 4.51 2.04
C ARG A 117 6.76 4.56 3.08
N GLN A 118 6.01 5.65 3.15
CA GLN A 118 4.88 5.82 4.05
C GLN A 118 3.77 4.80 3.75
N LEU A 119 3.49 4.54 2.46
CA LEU A 119 2.47 3.59 2.05
C LEU A 119 2.84 2.16 2.44
N VAL A 120 4.11 1.77 2.20
CA VAL A 120 4.64 0.44 2.57
C VAL A 120 4.70 0.25 4.08
N GLN A 121 5.21 1.24 4.82
CA GLN A 121 5.39 1.13 6.27
C GLN A 121 4.08 1.30 7.06
N GLY A 122 3.10 1.99 6.48
CA GLY A 122 1.77 2.22 7.05
C GLY A 122 0.73 1.30 6.43
N LYS A 123 -0.12 1.84 5.56
CA LYS A 123 -1.33 1.18 5.04
C LYS A 123 -1.08 -0.26 4.55
N LEU A 124 -0.06 -0.51 3.72
CA LEU A 124 0.25 -1.86 3.21
C LEU A 124 0.64 -2.83 4.34
N ARG A 125 1.57 -2.46 5.21
CA ARG A 125 2.00 -3.30 6.34
C ARG A 125 0.81 -3.69 7.21
N PHE A 126 -0.07 -2.73 7.52
CA PHE A 126 -1.22 -2.99 8.38
C PHE A 126 -2.33 -3.76 7.67
N LEU A 127 -2.53 -3.59 6.36
CA LEU A 127 -3.43 -4.45 5.59
C LEU A 127 -2.98 -5.91 5.67
N PHE A 128 -1.72 -6.20 5.35
CA PHE A 128 -1.21 -7.57 5.40
C PHE A 128 -1.27 -8.17 6.81
N HIS A 129 -1.06 -7.36 7.85
CA HIS A 129 -1.25 -7.79 9.23
C HIS A 129 -2.71 -8.17 9.53
N ASP A 130 -3.68 -7.35 9.08
CA ASP A 130 -5.10 -7.64 9.28
C ASP A 130 -5.54 -8.89 8.52
N LEU A 131 -5.09 -9.06 7.27
CA LEU A 131 -5.35 -10.26 6.46
C LEU A 131 -4.76 -11.53 7.10
N ALA A 132 -3.53 -11.45 7.61
CA ALA A 132 -2.90 -12.58 8.30
C ALA A 132 -3.63 -12.93 9.61
N ARG A 133 -4.17 -11.94 10.32
CA ARG A 133 -4.96 -12.18 11.55
C ARG A 133 -6.27 -12.90 11.22
N GLU A 134 -6.96 -12.50 10.15
CA GLU A 134 -8.20 -13.13 9.71
C GLU A 134 -7.98 -14.58 9.27
N SER A 135 -6.95 -14.83 8.45
CA SER A 135 -6.65 -16.20 8.00
C SER A 135 -6.25 -17.15 9.14
N CYS A 136 -5.52 -16.65 10.15
CA CYS A 136 -5.20 -17.42 11.35
C CYS A 136 -6.43 -17.67 12.25
N ALA A 137 -7.40 -16.77 12.28
CA ALA A 137 -8.63 -16.94 13.05
C ALA A 137 -9.58 -17.98 12.43
N GLU A 138 -9.65 -18.03 11.11
CA GLU A 138 -10.41 -19.07 10.38
C GLU A 138 -9.82 -20.47 10.56
N GLY A 139 -8.51 -20.58 10.84
CA GLY A 139 -7.79 -21.84 11.06
C GLY A 139 -7.90 -22.48 12.44
N SER A 140 -8.80 -22.03 13.33
CA SER A 140 -9.02 -22.66 14.65
C SER A 140 -10.26 -23.57 14.68
N PRO A 141 -10.14 -24.87 14.34
CA PRO A 141 -11.12 -25.88 14.75
C PRO A 141 -10.78 -26.31 16.18
N GLY A 142 -11.40 -25.69 17.18
CA GLY A 142 -10.95 -25.87 18.57
C GLY A 142 -11.99 -25.62 19.64
N LYS A 143 -13.27 -25.96 19.40
CA LYS A 143 -14.18 -26.30 20.52
C LYS A 143 -14.30 -27.82 20.53
N ALA A 144 -13.54 -28.46 21.43
CA ALA A 144 -13.65 -29.89 21.65
C ALA A 144 -15.12 -30.26 21.98
N PRO A 145 -15.64 -31.40 21.49
CA PRO A 145 -16.95 -31.87 21.91
C PRO A 145 -16.96 -32.07 23.42
N GLU A 146 -17.91 -31.43 24.09
CA GLU A 146 -18.18 -31.65 25.51
C GLU A 146 -18.47 -33.16 25.72
N PRO A 147 -17.80 -33.83 26.66
CA PRO A 147 -18.04 -35.25 26.90
C PRO A 147 -19.48 -35.45 27.40
N PRO A 148 -20.20 -36.50 26.96
CA PRO A 148 -21.56 -36.74 27.40
C PRO A 148 -21.62 -37.00 28.91
N SER A 149 -22.49 -36.25 29.59
CA SER A 149 -22.78 -36.43 31.02
C SER A 149 -23.16 -37.88 31.34
N PRO A 150 -22.67 -38.45 32.47
CA PRO A 150 -23.06 -39.78 32.88
C PRO A 150 -24.56 -39.80 33.18
N SER A 151 -25.29 -40.64 32.45
CA SER A 151 -26.68 -40.93 32.75
C SER A 151 -26.75 -41.69 34.06
N ALA A 152 -27.45 -41.12 35.04
CA ALA A 152 -27.80 -41.79 36.28
C ALA A 152 -28.72 -42.98 35.97
N GLY A 153 -28.11 -44.16 35.86
CA GLY A 153 -28.80 -45.44 35.71
C GLY A 153 -29.08 -46.06 37.08
N ARG A 154 -30.33 -45.90 37.52
CA ARG A 154 -31.19 -46.78 38.32
C ARG A 154 -30.60 -47.55 39.52
#